data_AF-A0AAE3QJL3-F1
#
_entry.id   AF-A0AAE3QJL3-F1
#
_cell.length_a   1.000
_cell.length_b   1.000
_cell.length_c   1.000
_cell.angle_alpha   90.00
_cell.angle_beta   90.00
_cell.angle_gamma   90.00
#
_symmetry.space_group_name_H-M   'P 1'
#
loop_
_entity.id
_entity.type
_entity.pdbx_description
1 polymer ?
#
loop_
_entity_poly.entity_id
_entity_poly.type
_entity_poly.pdbx_seq_one_letter_code
_entity_poly.pdbx_strand_id
1 'polypeptide(L)'
;MIHTINPAALNRYANAYAKHTCDTFFSQQDSVSGKDMVSFTDIPQVNYLILFKLFTNWKQEAGRLQSPYFDYSQDEVKSALENLMNTLSRFIMVKQEAFEPLVADAVSATIELLLSPRNQFVSILKYIDFEPLTIQRLQDHTRYIRINRTVWESLIAQLQSTGLESSDVLSLDKAIAVLEDILTSEEITLDDPEEYIAQFSALVPLEVSELEKIEEEKKPEPEKTVSTSGSFFDTLGDDLPVSSQEKVVKPLPKIQPKTEPLPVENKSTETKPIENQPIESKPIITPELPPVALNVIHEVKAEDVKVDIEEFAKAANKPLVSVLSVKKKMEETTLNDTLNKDLTTLNEKLRKEDSTFIEKAQNQPITSIKDALNLNQKYYFINSLFGGDNIAFAQAIYELEQTKDMDTAMKLLQVKYAHSLGWDLQSEEYIAFIDVIERKFIS
;
A
#
# COMPACT_ATOMS: atom_id res chain seq x y z
N MET A 1 24.12 14.08 25.68
CA MET A 1 23.00 13.95 24.73
C MET A 1 22.35 15.31 24.52
N ILE A 2 21.96 15.62 23.29
CA ILE A 2 21.31 16.89 22.95
C ILE A 2 19.82 16.72 23.24
N HIS A 3 19.29 17.45 24.23
CA HIS A 3 17.87 17.34 24.59
C HIS A 3 16.93 17.93 23.53
N THR A 4 17.42 18.79 22.64
CA THR A 4 16.61 19.38 21.58
C THR A 4 17.44 19.63 20.32
N ILE A 5 17.19 18.85 19.28
CA ILE A 5 17.79 19.02 17.97
C ILE A 5 17.07 20.16 17.24
N ASN A 6 17.82 20.95 16.48
CA ASN A 6 17.27 21.93 15.55
C ASN A 6 16.71 21.20 14.30
N PRO A 7 15.37 21.09 14.14
CA PRO A 7 14.78 20.30 13.06
C PRO A 7 15.08 20.90 11.68
N ALA A 8 15.26 22.22 11.58
CA ALA A 8 15.57 22.87 10.31
C ALA A 8 17.00 22.56 9.85
N ALA A 9 17.97 22.56 10.78
CA ALA A 9 19.34 22.17 10.50
C ALA A 9 19.44 20.69 10.13
N LEU A 10 18.76 19.83 10.91
CA LEU A 10 18.71 18.39 10.64
C LEU A 10 18.11 18.09 9.26
N ASN A 11 16.97 18.68 8.93
CA ASN A 11 16.35 18.49 7.62
C ASN A 11 17.24 18.99 6.48
N ARG A 12 17.93 20.12 6.66
CA ARG A 12 18.86 20.62 5.65
C ARG A 12 20.01 19.63 5.40
N TYR A 13 20.62 19.14 6.46
CA TYR A 13 21.68 18.14 6.38
C TYR A 13 21.18 16.85 5.72
N ALA A 14 20.06 16.31 6.20
CA ALA A 14 19.51 15.06 5.70
C ALA A 14 19.15 15.13 4.21
N ASN A 15 18.57 16.25 3.75
CA ASN A 15 18.30 16.47 2.32
C ASN A 15 19.59 16.58 1.50
N ALA A 16 20.63 17.25 2.01
CA ALA A 16 21.91 17.35 1.32
C ALA A 16 22.59 15.97 1.17
N TYR A 17 22.57 15.16 2.25
CA TYR A 17 23.08 13.79 2.24
C TYR A 17 22.29 12.89 1.28
N ALA A 18 20.97 12.93 1.36
CA ALA A 18 20.10 12.15 0.49
C ALA A 18 20.32 12.51 -0.98
N LYS A 19 20.35 13.80 -1.31
CA LYS A 19 20.63 14.26 -2.67
C LYS A 19 21.98 13.77 -3.18
N HIS A 20 23.04 13.91 -2.40
CA HIS A 20 24.37 13.47 -2.81
C HIS A 20 24.43 11.95 -3.09
N THR A 21 23.85 11.14 -2.21
CA THR A 21 23.82 9.68 -2.35
C THR A 21 22.90 9.22 -3.48
N CYS A 22 21.73 9.83 -3.63
CA CYS A 22 20.81 9.57 -4.73
C CYS A 22 21.41 9.98 -6.08
N ASP A 23 21.94 11.20 -6.24
CA ASP A 23 22.54 11.65 -7.50
C ASP A 23 23.68 10.70 -7.94
N THR A 24 24.48 10.23 -6.98
CA THR A 24 25.55 9.26 -7.26
C THR A 24 24.99 7.93 -7.75
N PHE A 25 23.99 7.36 -7.06
CA PHE A 25 23.39 6.08 -7.45
C PHE A 25 22.63 6.17 -8.78
N PHE A 26 21.78 7.19 -8.93
CA PHE A 26 20.92 7.36 -10.11
C PHE A 26 21.67 7.81 -11.36
N SER A 27 22.92 8.26 -11.22
CA SER A 27 23.80 8.43 -12.38
C SER A 27 24.14 7.11 -13.09
N GLN A 28 24.00 5.97 -12.40
CA GLN A 28 24.34 4.65 -12.91
C GLN A 28 23.11 3.76 -13.17
N GLN A 29 22.02 3.99 -12.43
CA GLN A 29 20.80 3.18 -12.51
C GLN A 29 19.54 4.06 -12.49
N ASP A 30 18.52 3.72 -13.27
CA ASP A 30 17.29 4.52 -13.36
C ASP A 30 16.30 4.26 -12.21
N SER A 31 16.50 3.19 -11.44
CA SER A 31 15.58 2.77 -10.37
C SER A 31 16.31 2.02 -9.27
N VAL A 32 15.83 2.15 -8.03
CA VAL A 32 16.33 1.41 -6.87
C VAL A 32 15.44 0.18 -6.63
N SER A 33 16.05 -0.99 -6.52
CA SER A 33 15.37 -2.21 -6.10
C SER A 33 15.46 -2.47 -4.60
N GLY A 34 14.64 -3.37 -4.08
CA GLY A 34 14.71 -3.77 -2.66
C GLY A 34 16.07 -4.35 -2.25
N LYS A 35 16.82 -4.96 -3.19
CA LYS A 35 18.18 -5.46 -2.92
C LYS A 35 19.18 -4.32 -2.77
N ASP A 36 19.04 -3.29 -3.60
CA ASP A 36 19.93 -2.12 -3.56
C ASP A 36 19.72 -1.33 -2.26
N MET A 37 18.48 -1.26 -1.76
CA MET A 37 18.16 -0.57 -0.50
C MET A 37 18.88 -1.16 0.73
N VAL A 38 19.18 -2.47 0.73
CA VAL A 38 19.84 -3.14 1.86
C VAL A 38 21.26 -2.62 2.08
N SER A 39 21.94 -2.24 0.99
CA SER A 39 23.32 -1.76 0.98
C SER A 39 23.44 -0.42 0.26
N PHE A 40 22.43 0.45 0.36
CA PHE A 40 22.38 1.71 -0.36
C PHE A 40 23.41 2.73 0.15
N THR A 41 23.60 2.78 1.47
CA THR A 41 24.61 3.60 2.13
C THR A 41 25.56 2.74 2.96
N ASP A 42 26.73 3.29 3.30
CA ASP A 42 27.71 2.65 4.19
C ASP A 42 27.22 2.56 5.65
N ILE A 43 26.13 3.24 6.00
CA ILE A 43 25.55 3.27 7.35
C ILE A 43 24.34 2.32 7.39
N PRO A 44 24.47 1.10 7.93
CA PRO A 44 23.41 0.09 7.85
C PRO A 44 22.09 0.55 8.48
N GLN A 45 22.15 1.37 9.53
CA GLN A 45 20.96 1.90 10.19
C GLN A 45 20.10 2.75 9.25
N VAL A 46 20.71 3.54 8.36
CA VAL A 46 19.99 4.33 7.34
C VAL A 46 19.25 3.38 6.40
N ASN A 47 19.94 2.35 5.90
CA ASN A 47 19.37 1.34 5.00
C ASN A 47 18.18 0.62 5.63
N TYR A 48 18.29 0.25 6.92
CA TYR A 48 17.19 -0.37 7.66
C TYR A 48 15.99 0.57 7.83
N LEU A 49 16.22 1.87 8.07
CA LEU A 49 15.13 2.83 8.21
C LEU A 49 14.48 3.20 6.87
N ILE A 50 15.21 3.19 5.76
CA ILE A 50 14.65 3.28 4.41
C ILE A 50 13.65 2.14 4.20
N LEU A 51 14.07 0.90 4.44
CA LEU A 51 13.23 -0.28 4.30
C LEU A 51 12.03 -0.22 5.25
N PHE A 52 12.25 0.10 6.52
CA PHE A 52 11.19 0.23 7.53
C PHE A 52 10.12 1.23 7.10
N LYS A 53 10.52 2.44 6.67
CA LYS A 53 9.59 3.49 6.23
C LYS A 53 8.86 3.09 4.96
N LEU A 54 9.56 2.52 3.96
CA LEU A 54 8.92 2.05 2.73
C LEU A 54 7.83 1.01 3.03
N PHE A 55 8.17 -0.04 3.77
CA PHE A 55 7.23 -1.12 4.07
C PHE A 55 6.07 -0.64 4.92
N THR A 56 6.31 0.26 5.87
CA THR A 56 5.27 0.77 6.76
C THR A 56 4.31 1.71 6.03
N ASN A 57 4.84 2.66 5.25
CA ASN A 57 4.00 3.53 4.39
C ASN A 57 3.15 2.70 3.45
N TRP A 58 3.76 1.71 2.80
CA TRP A 58 3.05 0.85 1.86
C TRP A 58 1.98 -0.02 2.54
N LYS A 59 2.24 -0.56 3.75
CA LYS A 59 1.20 -1.25 4.54
C LYS A 59 0.04 -0.32 4.90
N GLN A 60 0.32 0.91 5.31
CA GLN A 60 -0.71 1.91 5.59
C GLN A 60 -1.54 2.24 4.34
N GLU A 61 -0.89 2.43 3.19
CA GLU A 61 -1.56 2.65 1.91
C GLU A 61 -2.43 1.45 1.50
N ALA A 62 -1.92 0.22 1.66
CA ALA A 62 -2.70 -0.99 1.40
C ALA A 62 -3.94 -1.09 2.30
N GLY A 63 -3.84 -0.68 3.56
CA GLY A 63 -4.99 -0.56 4.46
C GLY A 63 -6.02 0.46 3.96
N ARG A 64 -5.57 1.57 3.36
CA ARG A 64 -6.45 2.62 2.80
C ARG A 64 -7.15 2.21 1.51
N LEU A 65 -6.67 1.17 0.81
CA LEU A 65 -7.35 0.62 -0.36
C LEU A 65 -8.62 -0.17 0.01
N GLN A 66 -8.83 -0.47 1.29
CA GLN A 66 -9.99 -1.22 1.74
C GLN A 66 -11.27 -0.38 1.63
N SER A 67 -12.14 -0.75 0.69
CA SER A 67 -13.41 -0.06 0.44
C SER A 67 -14.50 -0.54 1.39
N PRO A 68 -15.40 0.33 1.86
CA PRO A 68 -16.47 -0.05 2.80
C PRO A 68 -17.51 -1.03 2.22
N TYR A 69 -17.46 -1.30 0.92
CA TYR A 69 -18.43 -2.16 0.22
C TYR A 69 -18.03 -3.65 0.18
N PHE A 70 -16.81 -4.00 0.62
CA PHE A 70 -16.30 -5.39 0.55
C PHE A 70 -15.92 -5.92 1.93
N ASP A 71 -16.00 -7.24 2.11
CA ASP A 71 -15.64 -7.93 3.34
C ASP A 71 -14.18 -8.40 3.31
N TYR A 72 -13.29 -7.60 3.91
CA TYR A 72 -11.86 -7.91 4.06
C TYR A 72 -11.56 -8.83 5.25
N SER A 73 -12.57 -9.24 6.02
CA SER A 73 -12.38 -10.16 7.15
C SER A 73 -12.26 -11.61 6.70
N GLN A 74 -12.72 -11.94 5.49
CA GLN A 74 -12.64 -13.27 4.90
C GLN A 74 -11.19 -13.73 4.69
N ASP A 75 -10.90 -14.96 5.06
CA ASP A 75 -9.54 -15.52 5.00
C ASP A 75 -8.99 -15.59 3.57
N GLU A 76 -9.86 -15.86 2.59
CA GLU A 76 -9.48 -15.88 1.16
C GLU A 76 -9.05 -14.48 0.68
N VAL A 77 -9.76 -13.43 1.09
CA VAL A 77 -9.43 -12.03 0.74
C VAL A 77 -8.14 -11.60 1.42
N LYS A 78 -7.97 -11.92 2.71
CA LYS A 78 -6.72 -11.65 3.44
C LYS A 78 -5.52 -12.33 2.79
N SER A 79 -5.66 -13.62 2.44
CA SER A 79 -4.61 -14.40 1.78
C SER A 79 -4.27 -13.84 0.40
N ALA A 80 -5.27 -13.43 -0.39
CA ALA A 80 -5.05 -12.80 -1.68
C ALA A 80 -4.32 -11.46 -1.56
N LEU A 81 -4.71 -10.62 -0.58
CA LEU A 81 -4.05 -9.35 -0.30
C LEU A 81 -2.61 -9.57 0.17
N GLU A 82 -2.37 -10.53 1.07
CA GLU A 82 -1.04 -10.89 1.54
C GLU A 82 -0.15 -11.39 0.39
N ASN A 83 -0.67 -12.22 -0.51
CA ASN A 83 0.06 -12.66 -1.70
C ASN A 83 0.40 -11.52 -2.64
N LEU A 84 -0.52 -10.57 -2.84
CA LEU A 84 -0.26 -9.35 -3.60
C LEU A 84 0.88 -8.55 -2.94
N MET A 85 0.83 -8.39 -1.62
CA MET A 85 1.89 -7.71 -0.87
C MET A 85 3.23 -8.45 -1.08
N ASN A 86 3.30 -9.73 -0.77
CA ASN A 86 4.52 -10.52 -0.93
C ASN A 86 5.08 -10.52 -2.36
N THR A 87 4.23 -10.37 -3.37
CA THR A 87 4.67 -10.22 -4.76
C THR A 87 5.28 -8.83 -4.99
N LEU A 88 4.57 -7.76 -4.63
CA LEU A 88 5.06 -6.39 -4.81
C LEU A 88 6.36 -6.11 -4.03
N SER A 89 6.51 -6.67 -2.83
CA SER A 89 7.74 -6.53 -2.03
C SER A 89 8.98 -7.13 -2.71
N ARG A 90 8.80 -8.12 -3.60
CA ARG A 90 9.88 -8.71 -4.41
C ARG A 90 10.23 -7.87 -5.63
N PHE A 91 9.29 -7.06 -6.12
CA PHE A 91 9.41 -6.23 -7.32
C PHE A 91 9.40 -4.74 -6.98
N ILE A 92 10.07 -4.36 -5.89
CA ILE A 92 10.30 -2.96 -5.54
C ILE A 92 11.11 -2.31 -6.67
N MET A 93 10.58 -1.21 -7.20
CA MET A 93 11.21 -0.36 -8.21
C MET A 93 10.83 1.08 -7.90
N VAL A 94 11.76 1.84 -7.30
CA VAL A 94 11.50 3.22 -6.89
C VAL A 94 12.40 4.16 -7.70
N LYS A 95 11.81 5.22 -8.26
CA LYS A 95 12.54 6.28 -8.97
C LYS A 95 13.11 7.32 -8.01
N GLN A 96 14.06 8.11 -8.48
CA GLN A 96 14.77 9.10 -7.66
C GLN A 96 13.82 10.06 -6.94
N GLU A 97 12.80 10.57 -7.63
CA GLU A 97 11.91 11.60 -7.09
C GLU A 97 11.14 11.12 -5.86
N ALA A 98 10.82 9.82 -5.81
CA ALA A 98 10.13 9.20 -4.68
C ALA A 98 11.12 8.64 -3.63
N PHE A 99 12.33 8.27 -4.06
CA PHE A 99 13.32 7.66 -3.17
C PHE A 99 14.10 8.68 -2.34
N GLU A 100 14.46 9.83 -2.91
CA GLU A 100 15.26 10.85 -2.22
C GLU A 100 14.62 11.36 -0.92
N PRO A 101 13.30 11.69 -0.87
CA PRO A 101 12.66 12.08 0.39
C PRO A 101 12.69 10.95 1.42
N LEU A 102 12.56 9.70 1.00
CA LEU A 102 12.61 8.53 1.87
C LEU A 102 14.01 8.36 2.51
N VAL A 103 15.08 8.61 1.74
CA VAL A 103 16.46 8.60 2.24
C VAL A 103 16.68 9.74 3.23
N ALA A 104 16.24 10.97 2.92
CA ALA A 104 16.37 12.11 3.82
C ALA A 104 15.68 11.85 5.17
N ASP A 105 14.47 11.28 5.11
CA ASP A 105 13.73 10.84 6.27
C ASP A 105 14.45 9.77 7.11
N ALA A 106 15.10 8.80 6.45
CA ALA A 106 15.85 7.76 7.14
C ALA A 106 17.15 8.28 7.77
N VAL A 107 17.82 9.24 7.12
CA VAL A 107 19.03 9.90 7.62
C VAL A 107 18.69 10.75 8.84
N SER A 108 17.64 11.58 8.77
CA SER A 108 17.19 12.38 9.92
C SER A 108 16.84 11.48 11.12
N ALA A 109 16.04 10.44 10.89
CA ALA A 109 15.69 9.44 11.90
C ALA A 109 16.92 8.73 12.50
N THR A 110 17.95 8.43 11.70
CA THR A 110 19.19 7.81 12.20
C THR A 110 19.96 8.77 13.11
N ILE A 111 20.07 10.04 12.73
CA ILE A 111 20.74 11.07 13.54
C ILE A 111 19.95 11.36 14.81
N GLU A 112 18.61 11.37 14.76
CA GLU A 112 17.80 11.48 15.96
C GLU A 112 17.97 10.27 16.88
N LEU A 113 18.09 9.05 16.34
CA LEU A 113 18.36 7.85 17.14
C LEU A 113 19.68 7.94 17.91
N LEU A 114 20.68 8.62 17.33
CA LEU A 114 21.99 8.86 17.93
C LEU A 114 21.98 9.99 18.96
N LEU A 115 21.43 11.14 18.60
CA LEU A 115 21.57 12.38 19.39
C LEU A 115 20.41 12.59 20.38
N SER A 116 19.23 12.07 20.07
CA SER A 116 18.00 12.19 20.85
C SER A 116 17.15 10.89 20.82
N PRO A 117 17.70 9.76 21.32
CA PRO A 117 17.09 8.44 21.20
C PRO A 117 15.65 8.37 21.71
N ARG A 118 15.35 9.08 22.81
CA ARG A 118 13.98 9.19 23.35
C ARG A 118 12.99 9.61 22.28
N ASN A 119 13.27 10.72 21.60
CA ASN A 119 12.34 11.30 20.64
C ASN A 119 12.14 10.34 19.47
N GLN A 120 13.22 9.73 18.99
CA GLN A 120 13.14 8.82 17.86
C GLN A 120 12.41 7.52 18.19
N PHE A 121 12.66 6.90 19.35
CA PHE A 121 11.92 5.70 19.75
C PHE A 121 10.42 5.97 19.94
N VAL A 122 10.07 7.13 20.52
CA VAL A 122 8.66 7.56 20.61
C VAL A 122 8.06 7.77 19.21
N SER A 123 8.79 8.37 18.29
CA SER A 123 8.36 8.52 16.89
C SER A 123 8.15 7.18 16.21
N ILE A 124 9.03 6.20 16.43
CA ILE A 124 8.88 4.83 15.91
C ILE A 124 7.60 4.20 16.45
N LEU A 125 7.36 4.26 17.78
CA LEU A 125 6.14 3.71 18.41
C LEU A 125 4.87 4.33 17.83
N LYS A 126 4.83 5.65 17.69
CA LYS A 126 3.69 6.37 17.06
C LYS A 126 3.47 5.95 15.62
N TYR A 127 4.55 5.75 14.88
CA TYR A 127 4.48 5.43 13.46
C TYR A 127 3.97 4.01 13.19
N ILE A 128 4.16 3.07 14.12
CA ILE A 128 3.69 1.68 13.99
C ILE A 128 2.29 1.44 14.60
N ASP A 129 1.74 2.39 15.36
CA ASP A 129 0.45 2.31 16.07
C ASP A 129 -0.79 2.46 15.16
N PHE A 130 -0.61 2.44 13.83
CA PHE A 130 -1.72 2.39 12.87
C PHE A 130 -2.41 1.01 12.84
N GLU A 131 -1.70 -0.03 13.29
CA GLU A 131 -2.20 -1.38 13.57
C GLU A 131 -2.14 -1.61 15.09
N PRO A 132 -2.92 -2.55 15.65
CA PRO A 132 -2.86 -2.87 17.08
C PRO A 132 -1.42 -3.14 17.53
N LEU A 133 -0.93 -2.32 18.46
CA LEU A 133 0.41 -2.46 19.00
C LEU A 133 0.47 -3.70 19.89
N THR A 134 1.27 -4.70 19.52
CA THR A 134 1.47 -5.94 20.30
C THR A 134 2.96 -6.17 20.59
N ILE A 135 3.26 -7.04 21.55
CA ILE A 135 4.65 -7.42 21.84
C ILE A 135 5.29 -8.10 20.62
N GLN A 136 4.55 -8.96 19.91
CA GLN A 136 5.03 -9.57 18.67
C GLN A 136 5.40 -8.50 17.63
N ARG A 137 4.60 -7.44 17.51
CA ARG A 137 4.88 -6.34 16.58
C ARG A 137 6.16 -5.59 16.96
N LEU A 138 6.39 -5.34 18.25
CA LEU A 138 7.64 -4.73 18.71
C LEU A 138 8.86 -5.61 18.38
N GLN A 139 8.74 -6.93 18.59
CA GLN A 139 9.78 -7.90 18.25
C GLN A 139 10.08 -7.92 16.74
N ASP A 140 9.03 -7.89 15.91
CA ASP A 140 9.18 -7.82 14.46
C ASP A 140 10.00 -6.58 14.05
N HIS A 141 9.81 -5.46 14.73
CA HIS A 141 10.50 -4.20 14.41
C HIS A 141 11.94 -4.10 14.92
N THR A 142 12.35 -4.95 15.87
CA THR A 142 13.74 -5.01 16.39
C THR A 142 14.76 -5.17 15.26
N ARG A 143 14.41 -5.85 14.17
CA ARG A 143 15.31 -6.07 13.02
C ARG A 143 15.76 -4.78 12.32
N TYR A 144 15.01 -3.69 12.48
CA TYR A 144 15.31 -2.39 11.87
C TYR A 144 16.12 -1.46 12.80
N ILE A 145 16.36 -1.87 14.05
CA ILE A 145 17.00 -1.05 15.08
C ILE A 145 18.34 -1.71 15.43
N ARG A 146 19.43 -1.04 15.07
CA ARG A 146 20.81 -1.42 15.42
C ARG A 146 21.39 -0.48 16.47
N ILE A 147 21.20 0.83 16.26
CA ILE A 147 21.66 1.86 17.19
C ILE A 147 20.74 1.87 18.41
N ASN A 148 21.34 1.87 19.60
CA ASN A 148 20.64 1.85 20.88
C ASN A 148 19.67 0.66 21.00
N ARG A 149 19.99 -0.46 20.35
CA ARG A 149 19.11 -1.65 20.26
C ARG A 149 18.74 -2.21 21.63
N THR A 150 19.65 -2.12 22.60
CA THR A 150 19.43 -2.52 24.01
C THR A 150 18.24 -1.82 24.64
N VAL A 151 17.98 -0.56 24.28
CA VAL A 151 16.80 0.19 24.74
C VAL A 151 15.51 -0.47 24.25
N TRP A 152 15.48 -0.85 22.97
CA TRP A 152 14.31 -1.49 22.37
C TRP A 152 14.07 -2.91 22.90
N GLU A 153 15.15 -3.67 23.11
CA GLU A 153 15.06 -5.02 23.71
C GLU A 153 14.61 -4.96 25.17
N SER A 154 15.10 -4.00 25.94
CA SER A 154 14.64 -3.75 27.31
C SER A 154 13.17 -3.34 27.37
N LEU A 155 12.68 -2.55 26.40
CA LEU A 155 11.26 -2.20 26.29
C LEU A 155 10.41 -3.45 26.15
N ILE A 156 10.79 -4.34 25.22
CA ILE A 156 10.09 -5.61 25.01
C ILE A 156 10.14 -6.47 26.29
N ALA A 157 11.31 -6.60 26.91
CA ALA A 157 11.50 -7.42 28.11
C ALA A 157 10.67 -6.91 29.30
N GLN A 158 10.66 -5.59 29.55
CA GLN A 158 9.87 -5.00 30.62
C GLN A 158 8.37 -5.17 30.36
N LEU A 159 7.89 -4.97 29.13
CA LEU A 159 6.49 -5.19 28.79
C LEU A 159 6.06 -6.64 29.01
N GLN A 160 6.89 -7.61 28.63
CA GLN A 160 6.66 -9.04 28.89
C GLN A 160 6.63 -9.35 30.40
N SER A 161 7.50 -8.71 31.19
CA SER A 161 7.52 -8.90 32.65
C SER A 161 6.23 -8.43 33.34
N THR A 162 5.43 -7.58 32.70
CA THR A 162 4.11 -7.15 33.22
C THR A 162 3.01 -8.22 33.07
N GLY A 163 3.35 -9.40 32.54
CA GLY A 163 2.41 -10.52 32.35
C GLY A 163 1.59 -10.43 31.07
N LEU A 164 2.00 -9.60 30.11
CA LEU A 164 1.40 -9.50 28.78
C LEU A 164 1.91 -10.63 27.88
N GLU A 165 0.99 -11.26 27.16
CA GLU A 165 1.30 -12.24 26.11
C GLU A 165 1.71 -11.56 24.79
N SER A 166 2.29 -12.31 23.86
CA SER A 166 2.79 -11.79 22.58
C SER A 166 1.71 -11.10 21.72
N SER A 167 0.46 -11.57 21.82
CA SER A 167 -0.70 -11.11 21.07
C SER A 167 -1.51 -10.01 21.76
N ASP A 168 -1.20 -9.70 23.03
CA ASP A 168 -1.95 -8.71 23.79
C ASP A 168 -1.76 -7.31 23.21
N VAL A 169 -2.87 -6.58 23.07
CA VAL A 169 -2.87 -5.20 22.59
C VAL A 169 -2.40 -4.27 23.71
N LEU A 170 -1.37 -3.49 23.41
CA LEU A 170 -0.74 -2.53 24.30
C LEU A 170 -1.22 -1.11 23.97
N SER A 171 -1.43 -0.30 25.01
CA SER A 171 -1.64 1.14 24.84
C SER A 171 -0.31 1.83 24.52
N LEU A 172 -0.31 2.71 23.52
CA LEU A 172 0.83 3.55 23.15
C LEU A 172 1.39 4.33 24.36
N ASP A 173 0.52 4.89 25.22
CA ASP A 173 0.95 5.63 26.41
C ASP A 173 1.70 4.74 27.41
N LYS A 174 1.27 3.48 27.57
CA LYS A 174 1.99 2.51 28.41
C LYS A 174 3.36 2.18 27.81
N ALA A 175 3.46 1.99 26.49
CA ALA A 175 4.73 1.74 25.82
C ALA A 175 5.72 2.90 25.99
N ILE A 176 5.24 4.14 25.84
CA ILE A 176 6.04 5.35 26.01
C ILE A 176 6.50 5.50 27.46
N ALA A 177 5.62 5.26 28.44
CA ALA A 177 5.98 5.37 29.86
C ALA A 177 7.09 4.37 30.25
N VAL A 178 7.00 3.13 29.76
CA VAL A 178 8.04 2.10 29.98
C VAL A 178 9.36 2.51 29.32
N LEU A 179 9.30 3.03 28.08
CA LEU A 179 10.48 3.54 27.37
C LEU A 179 11.16 4.70 28.13
N GLU A 180 10.39 5.60 28.73
CA GLU A 180 10.92 6.72 29.50
C GLU A 180 11.61 6.27 30.80
N ASP A 181 11.04 5.28 31.48
CA ASP A 181 11.65 4.67 32.68
C ASP A 181 13.00 4.02 32.33
N ILE A 182 13.02 3.24 31.25
CA ILE A 182 14.20 2.62 30.66
C ILE A 182 15.30 3.65 30.37
N LEU A 183 14.98 4.75 29.69
CA LEU A 183 15.95 5.78 29.34
C LEU A 183 16.43 6.61 30.55
N THR A 184 15.71 6.54 31.67
CA THR A 184 16.10 7.19 32.93
C THR A 184 16.91 6.26 33.83
N SER A 185 16.86 4.94 33.58
CA SER A 185 17.61 3.94 34.35
C SER A 185 19.11 4.02 34.10
N GLU A 186 19.92 3.87 35.16
CA GLU A 186 21.38 3.91 35.08
C GLU A 186 22.00 2.66 34.44
N GLU A 187 21.22 1.58 34.26
CA GLU A 187 21.70 0.30 33.72
C GLU A 187 21.84 0.30 32.19
N ILE A 188 21.19 1.25 31.51
CA ILE A 188 21.17 1.30 30.05
C ILE A 188 22.35 2.08 29.52
N THR A 189 23.15 1.38 28.72
CA THR A 189 24.24 1.95 27.95
C THR A 189 23.73 2.30 26.55
N LEU A 190 23.99 3.54 26.15
CA LEU A 190 23.72 4.04 24.81
C LEU A 190 24.99 3.93 23.97
N ASP A 191 24.80 3.73 22.68
CA ASP A 191 25.88 3.68 21.71
C ASP A 191 26.55 5.06 21.58
N ASP A 192 27.87 5.05 21.38
CA ASP A 192 28.65 6.27 21.19
C ASP A 192 28.37 6.88 19.80
N PRO A 193 27.91 8.13 19.72
CA PRO A 193 27.59 8.75 18.44
C PRO A 193 28.82 9.12 17.60
N GLU A 194 30.02 9.21 18.17
CA GLU A 194 31.21 9.73 17.48
C GLU A 194 31.56 8.94 16.21
N GLU A 195 31.50 7.61 16.25
CA GLU A 195 31.81 6.75 15.10
C GLU A 195 30.83 6.97 13.95
N TYR A 196 29.54 7.07 14.26
CA TYR A 196 28.50 7.30 13.26
C TYR A 196 28.56 8.70 12.67
N ILE A 197 28.84 9.72 13.51
CA ILE A 197 29.03 11.11 13.05
C ILE A 197 30.21 11.17 12.08
N ALA A 198 31.31 10.46 12.34
CA ALA A 198 32.44 10.41 11.44
C ALA A 198 32.08 9.80 10.07
N GLN A 199 31.29 8.71 10.06
CA GLN A 199 30.80 8.10 8.82
C GLN A 199 29.90 9.05 8.02
N PHE A 200 29.00 9.76 8.69
CA PHE A 200 28.15 10.79 8.06
C PHE A 200 29.00 11.93 7.48
N SER A 201 29.93 12.46 8.28
CA SER A 201 30.81 13.57 7.91
C SER A 201 31.77 13.25 6.75
N ALA A 202 32.07 11.96 6.53
CA ALA A 202 32.90 11.51 5.41
C ALA A 202 32.25 11.78 4.03
N LEU A 203 30.92 11.75 3.94
CA LEU A 203 30.19 12.04 2.70
C LEU A 203 29.76 13.51 2.62
N VAL A 204 29.14 14.01 3.69
CA VAL A 204 28.68 15.39 3.80
C VAL A 204 29.09 15.91 5.16
N PRO A 205 29.88 17.01 5.26
CA PRO A 205 30.35 17.52 6.54
C PRO A 205 29.19 17.72 7.53
N LEU A 206 29.29 17.07 8.69
CA LEU A 206 28.30 17.13 9.74
C LEU A 206 28.87 17.82 10.99
N GLU A 207 28.41 19.04 11.24
CA GLU A 207 28.75 19.80 12.44
C GLU A 207 27.65 19.63 13.51
N VAL A 208 27.95 18.87 14.57
CA VAL A 208 26.97 18.58 15.64
C VAL A 208 26.49 19.87 16.31
N SER A 209 27.34 20.88 16.42
CA SER A 209 26.98 22.19 16.98
C SER A 209 25.93 22.93 16.15
N GLU A 210 25.79 22.67 14.85
CA GLU A 210 24.70 23.24 14.04
C GLU A 210 23.36 22.55 14.29
N LEU A 211 23.40 21.28 14.72
CA LEU A 211 22.22 20.51 15.12
C LEU A 211 21.75 20.86 16.52
N GLU A 212 22.61 21.43 17.35
CA GLU A 212 22.22 21.95 18.66
C GLU A 212 21.35 23.19 18.49
N LYS A 213 20.19 23.17 19.14
CA LYS A 213 19.33 24.35 19.18
C LYS A 213 20.00 25.37 20.11
N ILE A 214 20.73 26.33 19.54
CA ILE A 214 21.09 27.55 20.28
C ILE A 214 19.77 28.23 20.60
N GLU A 215 19.37 28.24 21.87
CA GLU A 215 18.40 29.22 22.33
C GLU A 215 19.01 30.58 22.04
N GLU A 216 18.64 31.19 20.93
CA GLU A 216 18.87 32.62 20.73
C GLU A 216 18.19 33.29 21.93
N GLU A 217 18.99 33.68 22.93
CA GLU A 217 18.60 34.72 23.86
C GLU A 217 18.04 35.84 22.99
N LYS A 218 16.73 36.09 23.09
CA LYS A 218 16.10 37.26 22.52
C LYS A 218 16.77 38.49 23.14
N LYS A 219 17.88 38.90 22.55
CA LYS A 219 18.49 40.20 22.78
C LYS A 219 17.52 41.20 22.16
N PRO A 220 16.96 42.13 22.94
CA PRO A 220 16.00 43.10 22.40
C PRO A 220 16.71 43.95 21.35
N GLU A 221 16.31 43.80 20.09
CA GLU A 221 16.70 44.66 18.99
C GLU A 221 16.03 46.05 19.20
N PRO A 222 16.75 47.16 18.97
CA PRO A 222 16.30 48.49 19.38
C PRO A 222 15.08 48.97 18.58
N GLU A 223 14.22 49.71 19.29
CA GLU A 223 13.05 50.39 18.74
C GLU A 223 13.39 51.14 17.43
N LYS A 224 12.75 50.71 16.34
CA LYS A 224 12.60 51.53 15.14
C LYS A 224 11.18 52.09 15.10
N THR A 225 11.15 53.40 15.31
CA THR A 225 10.09 54.36 15.03
C THR A 225 9.17 53.97 13.88
N VAL A 226 7.88 53.90 14.18
CA VAL A 226 6.78 53.78 13.22
C VAL A 226 6.72 55.06 12.38
N SER A 227 6.98 54.93 11.07
CA SER A 227 6.55 55.92 10.07
C SER A 227 5.35 55.34 9.34
N THR A 228 4.22 56.01 9.48
CA THR A 228 2.97 55.77 8.79
C THR A 228 3.10 56.05 7.29
N SER A 229 2.64 55.11 6.46
CA SER A 229 2.23 55.40 5.08
C SER A 229 1.03 54.52 4.75
N GLY A 230 -0.07 55.21 4.45
CA GLY A 230 -1.44 54.73 4.53
C GLY A 230 -1.88 53.75 3.44
N SER A 231 -2.90 52.99 3.82
CA SER A 231 -3.71 52.15 2.95
C SER A 231 -4.52 53.01 1.98
N PHE A 232 -4.40 52.68 0.71
CA PHE A 232 -4.95 53.31 -0.50
C PHE A 232 -6.49 53.28 -0.61
N PHE A 233 -7.21 52.84 0.42
CA PHE A 233 -8.67 52.64 0.38
C PHE A 233 -9.49 53.67 1.20
N ASP A 234 -8.88 54.77 1.64
CA ASP A 234 -9.54 55.77 2.51
C ASP A 234 -9.99 57.06 1.78
N THR A 235 -10.04 57.05 0.45
CA THR A 235 -10.63 58.16 -0.32
C THR A 235 -11.52 57.60 -1.39
N LEU A 236 -12.81 57.48 -1.07
CA LEU A 236 -13.89 58.24 -1.71
C LEU A 236 -15.16 58.02 -0.91
N GLY A 237 -15.50 59.02 -0.10
CA GLY A 237 -16.78 59.15 0.55
C GLY A 237 -17.86 59.69 -0.40
N ASP A 238 -19.08 59.43 0.03
CA ASP A 238 -20.28 60.23 -0.13
C ASP A 238 -20.79 60.53 -1.54
N ASP A 239 -21.78 59.74 -1.95
CA ASP A 239 -23.11 60.31 -2.18
C ASP A 239 -24.21 59.34 -1.66
N LEU A 240 -24.96 59.82 -0.66
CA LEU A 240 -26.27 59.34 -0.19
C LEU A 240 -27.35 59.66 -1.26
N PRO A 241 -28.54 58.99 -1.32
CA PRO A 241 -29.44 58.88 -0.16
C PRO A 241 -30.32 57.61 0.01
N VAL A 242 -30.54 57.26 1.30
CA VAL A 242 -31.84 56.99 2.00
C VAL A 242 -32.68 55.80 1.51
N SER A 243 -33.31 54.93 2.30
CA SER A 243 -33.41 54.60 3.74
C SER A 243 -34.41 53.43 3.85
N SER A 244 -34.27 52.62 4.91
CA SER A 244 -35.32 51.99 5.76
C SER A 244 -34.97 50.52 6.03
N GLN A 245 -34.94 49.94 7.23
CA GLN A 245 -35.09 50.30 8.67
C GLN A 245 -34.43 49.10 9.43
N GLU A 246 -33.42 49.28 10.26
CA GLU A 246 -33.40 49.48 11.73
C GLU A 246 -33.51 48.23 12.64
N LYS A 247 -32.35 47.92 13.26
CA LYS A 247 -31.99 47.40 14.62
C LYS A 247 -32.93 46.42 15.36
N VAL A 248 -32.48 45.22 15.76
CA VAL A 248 -31.53 44.85 16.85
C VAL A 248 -32.00 45.27 18.25
N VAL A 249 -32.10 44.32 19.20
CA VAL A 249 -31.34 44.27 20.48
C VAL A 249 -31.71 43.01 21.31
N LYS A 250 -30.66 42.35 21.82
CA LYS A 250 -30.52 41.25 22.82
C LYS A 250 -31.01 41.68 24.24
N PRO A 251 -31.19 40.85 25.31
CA PRO A 251 -30.27 39.76 25.76
C PRO A 251 -30.87 38.55 26.55
N LEU A 252 -29.98 37.56 26.84
CA LEU A 252 -30.11 36.34 27.68
C LEU A 252 -30.42 36.66 29.18
N PRO A 253 -30.81 35.73 30.12
CA PRO A 253 -30.45 34.28 30.19
C PRO A 253 -31.46 33.27 30.88
N LYS A 254 -31.04 31.98 30.93
CA LYS A 254 -31.21 30.94 32.01
C LYS A 254 -32.36 29.89 31.98
N ILE A 255 -31.91 28.61 32.15
CA ILE A 255 -32.51 27.43 32.84
C ILE A 255 -33.36 26.43 32.00
N GLN A 256 -32.90 25.16 31.95
CA GLN A 256 -33.65 23.92 31.62
C GLN A 256 -34.44 23.44 32.87
N PRO A 257 -35.31 22.40 32.85
CA PRO A 257 -35.95 21.63 31.76
C PRO A 257 -37.50 21.51 31.96
N LYS A 258 -38.22 20.82 31.04
CA LYS A 258 -39.20 19.73 31.31
C LYS A 258 -40.42 19.71 30.35
N THR A 259 -40.73 18.47 29.94
CA THR A 259 -42.02 17.84 29.59
C THR A 259 -42.62 17.96 28.18
N GLU A 260 -42.70 16.77 27.57
CA GLU A 260 -43.87 16.13 26.94
C GLU A 260 -44.03 16.25 25.41
N PRO A 261 -43.82 15.13 24.67
CA PRO A 261 -44.22 14.97 23.29
C PRO A 261 -45.50 14.13 23.18
N LEU A 262 -46.25 14.33 22.08
CA LEU A 262 -47.07 13.38 21.28
C LEU A 262 -48.02 14.21 20.38
N PRO A 263 -48.63 13.68 19.30
CA PRO A 263 -48.50 12.35 18.68
C PRO A 263 -48.39 12.36 17.12
N VAL A 264 -47.94 11.26 16.52
CA VAL A 264 -48.46 10.82 15.21
C VAL A 264 -48.82 9.34 15.29
N GLU A 265 -49.97 9.07 14.71
CA GLU A 265 -50.89 7.96 14.92
C GLU A 265 -50.59 6.75 14.01
N ASN A 266 -50.54 5.57 14.64
CA ASN A 266 -50.60 4.26 13.99
C ASN A 266 -52.07 3.85 13.78
N LYS A 267 -52.33 3.05 12.73
CA LYS A 267 -53.55 2.23 12.63
C LYS A 267 -53.20 0.77 12.35
N SER A 268 -53.39 -0.07 13.37
CA SER A 268 -53.75 -1.51 13.29
C SER A 268 -55.24 -1.63 12.92
N THR A 269 -55.78 -2.76 12.47
CA THR A 269 -56.10 -4.04 13.18
C THR A 269 -56.63 -5.04 12.11
N GLU A 270 -56.87 -6.35 12.27
CA GLU A 270 -57.22 -7.26 13.39
C GLU A 270 -57.21 -8.71 12.82
N THR A 271 -56.89 -9.79 13.55
CA THR A 271 -57.86 -10.61 14.32
C THR A 271 -57.17 -11.86 14.93
N LYS A 272 -57.91 -12.53 15.83
CA LYS A 272 -57.55 -13.37 17.00
C LYS A 272 -57.54 -14.91 16.74
N PRO A 273 -57.30 -15.78 17.76
CA PRO A 273 -56.57 -17.06 17.67
C PRO A 273 -57.40 -18.36 17.85
N ILE A 274 -56.83 -19.53 17.52
CA ILE A 274 -57.29 -20.92 17.83
C ILE A 274 -56.02 -21.81 17.94
N GLU A 275 -55.62 -22.29 19.12
CA GLU A 275 -55.90 -23.59 19.81
C GLU A 275 -55.00 -24.78 19.41
N ASN A 276 -54.41 -25.43 20.43
CA ASN A 276 -53.48 -26.56 20.37
C ASN A 276 -54.21 -27.90 20.20
N GLN A 277 -53.64 -28.85 19.42
CA GLN A 277 -53.38 -30.25 19.82
C GLN A 277 -52.69 -31.06 18.66
N PRO A 278 -52.10 -32.24 18.95
CA PRO A 278 -50.76 -32.65 18.49
C PRO A 278 -50.77 -33.61 17.29
N ILE A 279 -49.63 -33.71 16.58
CA ILE A 279 -49.41 -34.77 15.59
C ILE A 279 -48.16 -35.59 15.94
N GLU A 280 -48.43 -36.90 16.02
CA GLU A 280 -47.57 -38.06 16.26
C GLU A 280 -46.24 -38.11 15.53
N SER A 281 -45.21 -38.54 16.26
CA SER A 281 -43.96 -39.09 15.75
C SER A 281 -44.04 -40.63 15.70
N LYS A 282 -43.57 -41.21 14.59
CA LYS A 282 -43.17 -42.62 14.51
C LYS A 282 -41.77 -42.74 13.88
N PRO A 283 -41.03 -43.81 14.24
CA PRO A 283 -39.58 -43.75 14.43
C PRO A 283 -38.80 -44.17 13.19
N ILE A 284 -37.63 -43.56 12.99
CA ILE A 284 -36.58 -44.13 12.14
C ILE A 284 -35.60 -44.87 13.05
N ILE A 285 -35.39 -46.12 12.70
CA ILE A 285 -34.65 -47.16 13.40
C ILE A 285 -33.14 -46.92 13.25
N THR A 286 -32.45 -46.92 14.39
CA THR A 286 -31.01 -47.05 14.58
C THR A 286 -30.52 -48.45 14.17
N PRO A 287 -29.25 -48.57 13.74
CA PRO A 287 -28.42 -49.70 14.18
C PRO A 287 -27.32 -49.20 15.14
N GLU A 288 -27.41 -49.65 16.39
CA GLU A 288 -26.31 -49.86 17.37
C GLU A 288 -25.27 -50.85 16.78
N LEU A 289 -23.96 -50.92 17.05
CA LEU A 289 -22.99 -50.63 18.15
C LEU A 289 -21.55 -50.79 17.53
N PRO A 290 -20.37 -50.65 18.22
CA PRO A 290 -20.07 -50.52 19.66
C PRO A 290 -19.11 -49.35 20.04
N PRO A 291 -18.78 -49.15 21.34
CA PRO A 291 -18.15 -47.93 21.84
C PRO A 291 -16.62 -48.02 21.90
N VAL A 292 -15.92 -46.91 21.64
CA VAL A 292 -14.54 -46.70 22.07
C VAL A 292 -14.40 -45.28 22.66
N ALA A 293 -13.67 -45.23 23.76
CA ALA A 293 -13.65 -44.22 24.79
C ALA A 293 -13.31 -42.78 24.36
N LEU A 294 -13.92 -41.83 25.07
CA LEU A 294 -13.45 -40.47 25.28
C LEU A 294 -11.97 -40.47 25.67
N ASN A 295 -11.16 -39.67 24.96
CA ASN A 295 -10.01 -39.02 25.57
C ASN A 295 -9.55 -37.79 24.76
N VAL A 296 -9.46 -36.68 25.50
CA VAL A 296 -8.50 -35.57 25.36
C VAL A 296 -8.75 -34.54 24.25
N ILE A 297 -9.26 -33.39 24.72
CA ILE A 297 -9.19 -32.05 24.16
C ILE A 297 -7.76 -31.78 23.65
N HIS A 298 -7.60 -31.47 22.36
CA HIS A 298 -6.44 -30.74 21.87
C HIS A 298 -6.91 -29.36 21.40
N GLU A 299 -6.53 -28.40 22.23
CA GLU A 299 -6.44 -26.97 22.01
C GLU A 299 -5.83 -26.67 20.64
N VAL A 300 -6.59 -25.97 19.78
CA VAL A 300 -6.09 -25.50 18.49
C VAL A 300 -5.17 -24.32 18.76
N LYS A 301 -3.87 -24.63 18.66
CA LYS A 301 -2.76 -23.69 18.76
C LYS A 301 -2.82 -22.70 17.60
N ALA A 302 -2.88 -21.41 17.91
CA ALA A 302 -2.64 -20.34 16.96
C ALA A 302 -1.19 -20.46 16.44
N GLU A 303 -1.01 -20.56 15.13
CA GLU A 303 0.29 -20.46 14.49
C GLU A 303 0.52 -19.02 14.03
N ASP A 304 1.41 -18.34 14.76
CA ASP A 304 2.06 -17.09 14.39
C ASP A 304 2.89 -17.27 13.12
N VAL A 305 2.61 -16.49 12.07
CA VAL A 305 3.47 -16.39 10.89
C VAL A 305 4.50 -15.29 11.11
N LYS A 306 5.73 -15.71 11.42
CA LYS A 306 6.93 -14.87 11.44
C LYS A 306 7.35 -14.53 10.01
N VAL A 307 7.38 -13.25 9.67
CA VAL A 307 8.07 -12.76 8.47
C VAL A 307 9.56 -12.64 8.80
N ASP A 308 10.32 -13.69 8.48
CA ASP A 308 11.75 -13.81 8.76
C ASP A 308 12.60 -13.21 7.64
N ILE A 309 13.47 -12.25 7.98
CA ILE A 309 14.41 -11.61 7.05
C ILE A 309 15.59 -12.55 6.71
N GLU A 310 15.79 -13.65 7.44
CA GLU A 310 16.83 -14.62 7.07
C GLU A 310 16.61 -15.28 5.70
N GLU A 311 15.38 -15.32 5.20
CA GLU A 311 15.07 -15.85 3.86
C GLU A 311 15.54 -14.89 2.74
N PHE A 312 15.66 -13.58 3.03
CA PHE A 312 16.16 -12.59 2.07
C PHE A 312 17.68 -12.59 1.91
N ALA A 313 18.43 -12.98 2.94
CA ALA A 313 19.89 -13.08 2.87
C ALA A 313 20.38 -14.41 2.26
N LYS A 314 19.65 -15.53 2.48
CA LYS A 314 20.05 -16.85 1.96
C LYS A 314 19.75 -17.07 0.47
N ALA A 315 18.86 -16.28 -0.13
CA ALA A 315 18.61 -16.31 -1.58
C ALA A 315 19.70 -15.58 -2.42
N ALA A 316 20.68 -14.93 -1.78
CA ALA A 316 21.67 -14.08 -2.46
C ALA A 316 23.05 -14.75 -2.72
N ASN A 317 23.29 -15.98 -2.26
CA ASN A 317 24.60 -16.65 -2.42
C ASN A 317 24.56 -17.91 -3.30
N LYS A 318 24.38 -17.71 -4.61
CA LYS A 318 24.84 -18.71 -5.59
C LYS A 318 25.46 -18.01 -6.80
N PRO A 319 26.79 -18.10 -7.00
CA PRO A 319 27.40 -17.67 -8.25
C PRO A 319 27.32 -18.82 -9.27
N LEU A 320 26.96 -18.52 -10.52
CA LEU A 320 27.15 -19.40 -11.66
C LEU A 320 28.19 -18.79 -12.62
N VAL A 321 29.44 -19.04 -12.23
CA VAL A 321 30.63 -19.41 -13.02
C VAL A 321 30.61 -19.16 -14.55
N SER A 322 31.58 -18.39 -15.04
CA SER A 322 32.14 -18.57 -16.38
C SER A 322 33.51 -19.24 -16.29
N VAL A 323 33.61 -20.49 -16.76
CA VAL A 323 34.88 -21.09 -17.15
C VAL A 323 34.64 -21.82 -18.47
N LEU A 324 35.25 -21.25 -19.51
CA LEU A 324 35.77 -21.85 -20.74
C LEU A 324 34.84 -22.06 -21.95
N SER A 325 35.11 -21.23 -22.96
CA SER A 325 35.17 -21.68 -24.35
C SER A 325 36.32 -22.69 -24.51
N VAL A 326 36.04 -23.86 -25.09
CA VAL A 326 36.74 -24.48 -26.24
C VAL A 326 36.11 -25.86 -26.51
N LYS A 327 35.62 -26.05 -27.75
CA LYS A 327 35.23 -27.34 -28.33
C LYS A 327 36.47 -28.24 -28.52
N LYS A 328 36.35 -29.55 -28.24
CA LYS A 328 36.20 -30.61 -29.27
C LYS A 328 36.46 -32.05 -28.75
N LYS A 329 35.42 -32.90 -28.91
CA LYS A 329 35.36 -34.38 -29.08
C LYS A 329 35.94 -35.27 -27.95
N MET A 330 35.37 -36.42 -27.58
CA MET A 330 34.37 -37.30 -28.21
C MET A 330 33.82 -38.25 -27.11
N GLU A 331 32.51 -38.46 -27.12
CA GLU A 331 31.72 -39.64 -26.70
C GLU A 331 32.27 -40.61 -25.64
N GLU A 332 31.53 -40.73 -24.53
CA GLU A 332 31.10 -42.04 -24.02
C GLU A 332 29.78 -41.89 -23.25
N THR A 333 28.80 -42.67 -23.68
CA THR A 333 27.39 -42.71 -23.26
C THR A 333 27.19 -43.36 -21.89
N THR A 334 26.35 -42.79 -21.01
CA THR A 334 25.77 -43.53 -19.88
C THR A 334 24.30 -43.17 -19.60
N LEU A 335 23.45 -44.18 -19.78
CA LEU A 335 22.19 -44.54 -19.08
C LEU A 335 21.08 -43.52 -18.81
N ASN A 336 21.19 -42.26 -19.24
CA ASN A 336 20.03 -41.35 -19.36
C ASN A 336 19.66 -41.05 -20.83
N ASP A 337 20.43 -41.58 -21.79
CA ASP A 337 20.21 -41.42 -23.23
C ASP A 337 19.20 -42.42 -23.84
N THR A 338 18.64 -43.33 -23.03
CA THR A 338 17.64 -44.32 -23.48
C THR A 338 16.23 -44.11 -22.96
N LEU A 339 15.91 -43.01 -22.25
CA LEU A 339 14.53 -42.76 -21.79
C LEU A 339 14.00 -41.33 -21.96
N ASN A 340 14.69 -40.41 -22.63
CA ASN A 340 14.15 -39.07 -22.92
C ASN A 340 14.22 -38.71 -24.41
N LYS A 341 13.78 -39.64 -25.26
CA LYS A 341 13.60 -39.37 -26.69
C LYS A 341 12.29 -38.65 -27.04
N ASP A 342 11.46 -38.32 -26.05
CA ASP A 342 10.19 -37.61 -26.27
C ASP A 342 9.87 -36.66 -25.12
N LEU A 343 10.63 -35.58 -24.92
CA LEU A 343 10.13 -34.39 -24.23
C LEU A 343 10.77 -33.14 -24.84
N THR A 344 10.26 -32.75 -26.01
CA THR A 344 10.30 -31.35 -26.43
C THR A 344 9.79 -30.50 -25.27
N THR A 345 10.62 -29.60 -24.75
CA THR A 345 10.24 -28.78 -23.58
C THR A 345 8.98 -27.98 -23.91
N LEU A 346 8.00 -28.01 -23.00
CA LEU A 346 6.70 -27.36 -23.11
C LEU A 346 6.80 -25.88 -23.51
N ASN A 347 7.89 -25.22 -23.14
CA ASN A 347 8.13 -23.80 -23.39
C ASN A 347 8.55 -23.50 -24.85
N GLU A 348 9.21 -24.45 -25.52
CA GLU A 348 9.56 -24.31 -26.94
C GLU A 348 8.37 -24.66 -27.84
N LYS A 349 7.49 -25.56 -27.37
CA LYS A 349 6.24 -25.90 -28.06
C LYS A 349 5.19 -24.78 -27.92
N LEU A 350 5.05 -24.16 -26.75
CA LEU A 350 4.15 -23.01 -26.54
C LEU A 350 4.54 -21.81 -27.42
N ARG A 351 5.82 -21.45 -27.51
CA ARG A 351 6.24 -20.27 -28.31
C ARG A 351 6.06 -20.43 -29.82
N LYS A 352 6.21 -21.65 -30.35
CA LYS A 352 5.95 -21.94 -31.78
C LYS A 352 4.46 -22.17 -32.06
N GLU A 353 3.72 -22.69 -31.08
CA GLU A 353 2.27 -22.80 -31.16
C GLU A 353 1.64 -21.40 -31.09
N ASP A 354 1.99 -20.51 -30.18
CA ASP A 354 1.37 -19.18 -30.04
C ASP A 354 1.50 -18.28 -31.28
N SER A 355 2.64 -18.26 -31.98
CA SER A 355 2.73 -17.45 -33.22
C SER A 355 1.88 -18.01 -34.36
N THR A 356 1.64 -19.33 -34.39
CA THR A 356 0.79 -19.98 -35.41
C THR A 356 -0.67 -20.14 -34.96
N PHE A 357 -0.95 -20.12 -33.65
CA PHE A 357 -2.29 -20.16 -33.06
C PHE A 357 -2.88 -18.75 -32.94
N ILE A 358 -2.10 -17.70 -32.68
CA ILE A 358 -2.59 -16.31 -32.67
C ILE A 358 -2.98 -15.89 -34.09
N GLU A 359 -2.18 -16.19 -35.12
CA GLU A 359 -2.56 -15.97 -36.53
C GLU A 359 -3.74 -16.86 -36.98
N LYS A 360 -3.86 -18.08 -36.45
CA LYS A 360 -5.02 -18.97 -36.75
C LYS A 360 -6.27 -18.64 -35.93
N ALA A 361 -6.15 -18.09 -34.73
CA ALA A 361 -7.25 -17.71 -33.84
C ALA A 361 -7.79 -16.30 -34.13
N GLN A 362 -6.98 -15.42 -34.72
CA GLN A 362 -7.44 -14.15 -35.30
C GLN A 362 -8.26 -14.37 -36.59
N ASN A 363 -8.09 -15.49 -37.28
CA ASN A 363 -8.82 -15.82 -38.52
C ASN A 363 -9.94 -16.87 -38.35
N GLN A 364 -10.32 -17.24 -37.12
CA GLN A 364 -11.47 -18.14 -36.92
C GLN A 364 -12.79 -17.37 -37.09
N PRO A 365 -13.77 -17.93 -37.84
CA PRO A 365 -15.10 -17.37 -37.92
C PRO A 365 -15.76 -17.42 -36.53
N ILE A 366 -16.40 -16.32 -36.15
CA ILE A 366 -17.09 -16.20 -34.85
C ILE A 366 -18.60 -16.31 -35.06
N THR A 367 -19.29 -17.04 -34.18
CA THR A 367 -20.75 -17.20 -34.23
C THR A 367 -21.49 -16.04 -33.57
N SER A 368 -20.88 -15.36 -32.61
CA SER A 368 -21.40 -14.18 -31.92
C SER A 368 -20.28 -13.18 -31.66
N ILE A 369 -20.54 -11.91 -31.99
CA ILE A 369 -19.62 -10.81 -31.70
C ILE A 369 -19.51 -10.63 -30.18
N LYS A 370 -20.61 -10.79 -29.46
CA LYS A 370 -20.65 -10.64 -27.99
C LYS A 370 -19.77 -11.66 -27.27
N ASP A 371 -19.74 -12.89 -27.76
CA ASP A 371 -18.98 -13.99 -27.17
C ASP A 371 -17.51 -14.02 -27.61
N ALA A 372 -17.21 -13.48 -28.79
CA ALA A 372 -15.84 -13.36 -29.30
C ALA A 372 -15.01 -12.30 -28.57
N LEU A 373 -15.66 -11.29 -27.98
CA LEU A 373 -14.99 -10.19 -27.30
C LEU A 373 -14.67 -10.52 -25.84
N ASN A 374 -13.38 -10.58 -25.53
CA ASN A 374 -12.92 -10.73 -24.14
C ASN A 374 -13.19 -9.45 -23.33
N LEU A 375 -13.13 -9.53 -22.00
CA LEU A 375 -13.46 -8.42 -21.11
C LEU A 375 -12.62 -7.16 -21.41
N ASN A 376 -11.32 -7.34 -21.69
CA ASN A 376 -10.40 -6.24 -21.97
C ASN A 376 -10.71 -5.56 -23.32
N GLN A 377 -11.05 -6.33 -24.35
CA GLN A 377 -11.47 -5.82 -25.65
C GLN A 377 -12.80 -5.06 -25.56
N LYS A 378 -13.74 -5.55 -24.74
CA LYS A 378 -15.00 -4.82 -24.46
C LYS A 378 -14.71 -3.45 -23.86
N TYR A 379 -13.90 -3.39 -22.80
CA TYR A 379 -13.51 -2.12 -22.20
C TYR A 379 -12.77 -1.19 -23.18
N TYR A 380 -11.89 -1.75 -24.01
CA TYR A 380 -11.15 -1.01 -25.04
C TYR A 380 -12.10 -0.33 -26.04
N PHE A 381 -13.06 -1.06 -26.62
CA PHE A 381 -13.99 -0.48 -27.60
C PHE A 381 -15.00 0.48 -26.94
N ILE A 382 -15.50 0.16 -25.75
CA ILE A 382 -16.43 1.04 -25.02
C ILE A 382 -15.79 2.41 -24.76
N ASN A 383 -14.55 2.44 -24.27
CA ASN A 383 -13.88 3.68 -23.94
C ASN A 383 -13.44 4.45 -25.18
N SER A 384 -12.94 3.74 -26.21
CA SER A 384 -12.29 4.41 -27.34
C SER A 384 -13.25 4.79 -28.46
N LEU A 385 -14.30 4.01 -28.70
CA LEU A 385 -15.30 4.28 -29.73
C LEU A 385 -16.61 4.83 -29.13
N PHE A 386 -17.07 4.29 -28.02
CA PHE A 386 -18.38 4.68 -27.46
C PHE A 386 -18.29 5.73 -26.34
N GLY A 387 -17.11 6.32 -26.11
CA GLY A 387 -16.92 7.38 -25.11
C GLY A 387 -17.26 6.96 -23.68
N GLY A 388 -17.18 5.66 -23.37
CA GLY A 388 -17.56 5.09 -22.07
C GLY A 388 -19.03 4.65 -21.98
N ASP A 389 -19.86 4.86 -23.01
CA ASP A 389 -21.27 4.46 -23.01
C ASP A 389 -21.45 2.96 -23.30
N ASN A 390 -21.57 2.20 -22.22
CA ASN A 390 -21.81 0.75 -22.26
C ASN A 390 -23.19 0.40 -22.88
N ILE A 391 -24.19 1.27 -22.72
CA ILE A 391 -25.54 1.03 -23.26
C ILE A 391 -25.50 1.17 -24.79
N ALA A 392 -24.84 2.22 -25.29
CA ALA A 392 -24.65 2.42 -26.73
C ALA A 392 -23.85 1.28 -27.37
N PHE A 393 -22.79 0.80 -26.71
CA PHE A 393 -22.02 -0.36 -27.15
C PHE A 393 -22.87 -1.63 -27.19
N ALA A 394 -23.60 -1.97 -26.12
CA ALA A 394 -24.44 -3.15 -26.06
C ALA A 394 -25.52 -3.13 -27.16
N GLN A 395 -26.09 -1.96 -27.44
CA GLN A 395 -27.05 -1.77 -28.52
C GLN A 395 -26.40 -1.97 -29.90
N ALA A 396 -25.20 -1.42 -30.13
CA ALA A 396 -24.47 -1.59 -31.37
C ALA A 396 -24.16 -3.08 -31.65
N ILE A 397 -23.68 -3.81 -30.65
CA ILE A 397 -23.41 -5.25 -30.79
C ILE A 397 -24.70 -6.03 -31.09
N TYR A 398 -25.80 -5.72 -30.41
CA TYR A 398 -27.09 -6.36 -30.66
C TYR A 398 -27.57 -6.11 -32.11
N GLU A 399 -27.49 -4.88 -32.60
CA GLU A 399 -27.91 -4.55 -33.97
C GLU A 399 -26.99 -5.20 -35.02
N LEU A 400 -25.68 -5.22 -34.78
CA LEU A 400 -24.70 -5.89 -35.65
C LEU A 400 -24.88 -7.41 -35.67
N GLU A 401 -25.29 -8.02 -34.57
CA GLU A 401 -25.62 -9.45 -34.53
C GLU A 401 -26.82 -9.80 -35.42
N GLN A 402 -27.81 -8.92 -35.53
CA GLN A 402 -29.02 -9.14 -36.34
C GLN A 402 -28.82 -8.94 -37.85
N THR A 403 -27.70 -8.32 -38.27
CA THR A 403 -27.41 -8.14 -39.69
C THR A 403 -26.93 -9.44 -40.34
N LYS A 404 -27.44 -9.71 -41.57
CA LYS A 404 -27.16 -10.93 -42.34
C LYS A 404 -25.94 -10.80 -43.26
N ASP A 405 -25.65 -9.58 -43.71
CA ASP A 405 -24.60 -9.31 -44.69
C ASP A 405 -23.60 -8.28 -44.15
N MET A 406 -22.31 -8.48 -44.45
CA MET A 406 -21.22 -7.60 -44.04
C MET A 406 -21.43 -6.16 -44.54
N ASP A 407 -21.84 -5.98 -45.79
CA ASP A 407 -22.09 -4.65 -46.38
C ASP A 407 -23.18 -3.88 -45.61
N THR A 408 -24.19 -4.59 -45.11
CA THR A 408 -25.27 -3.98 -44.32
C THR A 408 -24.78 -3.62 -42.92
N ALA A 409 -23.96 -4.48 -42.30
CA ALA A 409 -23.33 -4.21 -41.01
C ALA A 409 -22.40 -3.00 -41.06
N MET A 410 -21.56 -2.90 -42.09
CA MET A 410 -20.63 -1.80 -42.29
C MET A 410 -21.35 -0.47 -42.54
N LYS A 411 -22.42 -0.50 -43.35
CA LYS A 411 -23.25 0.69 -43.59
C LYS A 411 -23.97 1.16 -42.33
N LEU A 412 -24.49 0.24 -41.52
CA LEU A 412 -25.11 0.56 -40.24
C LEU A 412 -24.09 1.20 -39.29
N LEU A 413 -22.89 0.62 -39.20
CA LEU A 413 -21.81 1.14 -38.38
C LEU A 413 -21.35 2.53 -38.81
N GLN A 414 -21.17 2.75 -40.11
CA GLN A 414 -20.71 4.04 -40.63
C GLN A 414 -21.78 5.14 -40.51
N VAL A 415 -23.03 4.85 -40.86
CA VAL A 415 -24.11 5.85 -40.90
C VAL A 415 -24.65 6.15 -39.50
N LYS A 416 -24.78 5.13 -38.65
CA LYS A 416 -25.44 5.27 -37.35
C LYS A 416 -24.48 5.56 -36.21
N TYR A 417 -23.28 4.97 -36.20
CA TYR A 417 -22.34 5.10 -35.08
C TYR A 417 -21.15 5.99 -35.43
N ALA A 418 -20.44 5.73 -36.53
CA ALA A 418 -19.26 6.52 -36.89
C ALA A 418 -19.59 7.99 -37.15
N HIS A 419 -20.70 8.29 -37.85
CA HIS A 419 -21.11 9.68 -38.09
C HIS A 419 -21.69 10.36 -36.85
N SER A 420 -22.43 9.64 -35.99
CA SER A 420 -23.08 10.23 -34.81
C SER A 420 -22.09 10.48 -33.66
N LEU A 421 -21.09 9.61 -33.51
CA LEU A 421 -20.07 9.66 -32.46
C LEU A 421 -18.74 10.25 -32.93
N GLY A 422 -18.61 10.61 -34.21
CA GLY A 422 -17.42 11.27 -34.75
C GLY A 422 -16.18 10.39 -34.80
N TRP A 423 -16.34 9.10 -35.13
CA TRP A 423 -15.21 8.16 -35.17
C TRP A 423 -14.25 8.48 -36.31
N ASP A 424 -12.95 8.34 -36.03
CA ASP A 424 -11.93 8.39 -37.07
C ASP A 424 -11.84 7.03 -37.79
N LEU A 425 -12.14 7.03 -39.08
CA LEU A 425 -12.16 5.84 -39.93
C LEU A 425 -10.75 5.26 -40.20
N GLN A 426 -9.70 5.96 -39.80
CA GLN A 426 -8.30 5.52 -39.91
C GLN A 426 -7.68 5.13 -38.56
N SER A 427 -8.46 5.19 -37.48
CA SER A 427 -7.97 4.90 -36.14
C SER A 427 -7.72 3.39 -35.96
N GLU A 428 -6.69 3.04 -35.18
CA GLU A 428 -6.36 1.63 -34.88
C GLU A 428 -7.53 0.93 -34.14
N GLU A 429 -8.28 1.69 -33.35
CA GLU A 429 -9.46 1.26 -32.61
C GLU A 429 -10.63 0.91 -33.55
N TYR A 430 -10.86 1.75 -34.56
CA TYR A 430 -11.89 1.52 -35.56
C TYR A 430 -11.55 0.29 -36.41
N ILE A 431 -10.30 0.18 -36.88
CA ILE A 431 -9.82 -0.95 -37.67
C ILE A 431 -9.95 -2.26 -36.87
N ALA A 432 -9.48 -2.27 -35.62
CA ALA A 432 -9.61 -3.44 -34.75
C ALA A 432 -11.06 -3.84 -34.48
N PHE A 433 -12.00 -2.88 -34.46
CA PHE A 433 -13.42 -3.17 -34.30
C PHE A 433 -14.05 -3.75 -35.56
N ILE A 434 -13.66 -3.24 -36.74
CA ILE A 434 -14.06 -3.80 -38.04
C ILE A 434 -13.56 -5.23 -38.19
N ASP A 435 -12.31 -5.53 -37.83
CA ASP A 435 -11.74 -6.88 -37.92
C ASP A 435 -12.56 -7.90 -37.13
N VAL A 436 -13.06 -7.53 -35.94
CA VAL A 436 -13.94 -8.41 -35.15
C VAL A 436 -15.27 -8.64 -35.86
N ILE A 437 -15.83 -7.62 -36.51
CA ILE A 437 -17.09 -7.73 -37.25
C ILE A 437 -16.90 -8.57 -38.51
N GLU A 438 -15.83 -8.36 -39.26
CA GLU A 438 -15.49 -9.14 -40.46
C GLU A 438 -15.41 -10.64 -40.14
N ARG A 439 -14.80 -10.99 -39.00
CA ARG A 439 -14.73 -12.37 -38.52
C ARG A 439 -16.09 -13.03 -38.29
N LYS A 440 -17.15 -12.27 -38.03
CA LYS A 440 -18.51 -12.82 -37.91
C LYS A 440 -19.08 -13.24 -39.27
N PHE A 441 -18.67 -12.55 -40.34
CA PHE A 441 -19.19 -12.76 -41.69
C PHE A 441 -18.27 -13.60 -42.58
N ILE A 442 -17.09 -13.99 -42.10
CA ILE A 442 -16.15 -14.94 -42.75
C ILE A 442 -16.65 -16.42 -42.67
N SER A 443 -17.96 -16.65 -42.51
CA SER A 443 -18.53 -18.01 -42.46
C SER A 443 -18.59 -18.71 -43.81
#